data_AF-F3C5G4-F1
#
_entry.id   AF-F3C5G4-F1
#
_cell.length_a   1.000
_cell.length_b   1.000
_cell.length_c   1.000
_cell.angle_alpha   90.00
_cell.angle_beta   90.00
_cell.angle_gamma   90.00
#
_symmetry.space_group_name_H-M   'P 1'
#
loop_
_entity.id
_entity.type
_entity.pdbx_description
1 polymer ?
#
loop_
_entity_poly.entity_id
_entity_poly.type
_entity_poly.pdbx_seq_one_letter_code
_entity_poly.pdbx_strand_id
1 'polypeptide(L)'
;MAKQGALSALGKGGMSELWARLRFLFLAIIVYRIGAHIPVPGINPDRLAELFRQNEGTILSLFNMFSGGALERMSIFALGIMPYISASIII
;
A
#
# COMPACT_ATOMS: atom_id res chain seq x y z
N MET A 1 -21.18 39.69 24.77
CA MET A 1 -20.18 38.91 25.54
C MET A 1 -20.10 37.47 25.01
N ALA A 2 -19.67 37.27 23.76
CA ALA A 2 -19.54 35.94 23.18
C ALA A 2 -18.19 35.81 22.49
N LYS A 3 -17.60 34.61 22.58
CA LYS A 3 -16.45 34.10 21.80
C LYS A 3 -15.02 34.24 22.36
N GLN A 4 -14.85 34.11 23.68
CA GLN A 4 -13.51 33.84 24.26
C GLN A 4 -13.09 32.35 24.18
N GLY A 5 -13.96 31.46 23.68
CA GLY A 5 -13.70 30.00 23.58
C GLY A 5 -12.96 29.54 22.31
N ALA A 6 -12.68 30.44 21.36
CA ALA A 6 -12.12 30.07 20.05
C ALA A 6 -10.57 30.04 19.99
N LEU A 7 -9.88 30.46 21.05
CA LEU A 7 -8.41 30.65 21.04
C LEU A 7 -7.64 29.65 21.91
N SER A 8 -8.31 28.74 22.63
CA SER A 8 -7.66 27.72 23.46
C SER A 8 -7.40 26.38 22.73
N ALA A 9 -7.90 26.21 21.50
CA ALA A 9 -7.82 24.94 20.77
C ALA A 9 -6.56 24.76 19.90
N LEU A 10 -5.63 25.73 19.90
CA LEU A 10 -4.48 25.73 18.99
C LEU A 10 -3.15 25.21 19.58
N GLY A 11 -3.10 24.85 20.87
CA GLY A 11 -1.80 24.61 21.54
C GLY A 11 -1.45 23.17 21.92
N LYS A 12 -2.40 22.23 21.92
CA LYS A 12 -2.19 20.85 22.43
C LYS A 12 -2.77 19.72 21.57
N GLY A 13 -3.55 20.05 20.53
CA GLY A 13 -4.21 19.04 19.67
C GLY A 13 -3.35 18.48 18.55
N GLY A 14 -2.38 19.26 18.03
CA GLY A 14 -1.61 18.85 16.85
C GLY A 14 -0.74 17.61 17.05
N MET A 15 -0.13 17.46 18.23
CA MET A 15 0.72 16.30 18.52
C MET A 15 -0.13 15.02 18.71
N SER A 16 -1.22 15.08 19.45
CA SER A 16 -2.11 13.92 19.65
C SER A 16 -2.82 13.52 18.35
N GLU A 17 -3.21 14.49 17.53
CA GLU A 17 -3.79 14.24 16.21
C GLU A 17 -2.77 13.60 15.25
N LEU A 18 -1.53 14.11 15.21
CA LEU A 18 -0.47 13.53 14.39
C LEU A 18 -0.19 12.07 14.79
N TRP A 19 -0.11 11.79 16.09
CA TRP A 19 0.06 10.42 16.59
C TRP A 19 -1.12 9.50 16.23
N ALA A 20 -2.36 10.01 16.21
CA ALA A 20 -3.52 9.25 15.77
C ALA A 20 -3.44 8.90 14.28
N ARG A 21 -3.06 9.86 13.42
CA ARG A 21 -2.88 9.66 11.98
C ARG A 21 -1.76 8.67 11.67
N LEU A 22 -0.63 8.78 12.39
CA LEU A 22 0.50 7.85 12.26
C LEU A 22 0.10 6.41 12.62
N ARG A 23 -0.62 6.20 13.72
CA ARG A 23 -1.12 4.87 14.10
C ARG A 23 -2.09 4.30 13.07
N PHE A 24 -2.97 5.13 12.52
CA PHE A 24 -3.89 4.73 11.45
C PHE A 24 -3.12 4.28 10.21
N LEU A 25 -2.15 5.08 9.75
CA LEU A 25 -1.31 4.73 8.60
C LEU A 25 -0.57 3.41 8.84
N PHE A 26 0.02 3.26 10.03
CA PHE A 26 0.78 2.05 10.36
C PHE A 26 -0.12 0.80 10.34
N LEU A 27 -1.33 0.90 10.89
CA LEU A 27 -2.32 -0.17 10.85
C LEU A 27 -2.74 -0.50 9.41
N ALA A 28 -2.98 0.53 8.58
CA ALA A 28 -3.32 0.37 7.18
C ALA A 28 -2.22 -0.35 6.39
N ILE A 29 -0.94 -0.02 6.63
CA ILE A 29 0.20 -0.71 6.03
C ILE A 29 0.24 -2.18 6.44
N ILE A 30 -0.01 -2.50 7.71
CA ILE A 30 -0.04 -3.89 8.17
C ILE A 30 -1.14 -4.68 7.45
N VAL A 31 -2.36 -4.13 7.36
CA VAL A 31 -3.47 -4.77 6.65
C VAL A 31 -3.13 -4.99 5.17
N TYR A 32 -2.53 -3.99 4.51
CA TYR A 32 -2.05 -4.11 3.14
C TYR A 32 -1.02 -5.25 3.00
N ARG A 33 -0.05 -5.34 3.92
CA ARG A 33 0.97 -6.40 3.90
C ARG A 33 0.37 -7.78 4.10
N ILE A 34 -0.63 -7.93 4.96
CA ILE A 34 -1.32 -9.21 5.15
C ILE A 34 -2.00 -9.64 3.85
N GLY A 35 -2.75 -8.75 3.20
CA GLY A 35 -3.42 -9.08 1.95
C GLY A 35 -2.46 -9.37 0.78
N ALA A 36 -1.28 -8.73 0.77
CA ALA A 36 -0.23 -9.04 -0.20
C ALA A 36 0.42 -10.42 -0.01
N HIS A 37 0.19 -11.08 1.13
CA HIS A 37 0.64 -12.47 1.36
C HIS A 37 -0.43 -13.52 1.02
N ILE A 38 -1.65 -13.10 0.70
CA ILE A 38 -2.72 -14.03 0.32
C ILE A 38 -2.61 -14.28 -1.19
N PRO A 39 -2.22 -15.50 -1.63
CA PRO A 39 -2.12 -15.82 -3.05
C PRO A 39 -3.52 -15.97 -3.67
N VAL A 40 -3.64 -15.61 -4.95
CA VAL A 40 -4.87 -15.83 -5.72
C VAL A 40 -5.05 -17.33 -5.98
N PRO A 41 -6.23 -17.92 -5.70
CA PRO A 41 -6.48 -19.33 -5.95
C PRO A 41 -6.43 -19.63 -7.47
N GLY A 42 -5.77 -20.74 -7.84
CA GLY A 42 -5.70 -21.19 -9.23
C GLY A 42 -4.39 -20.87 -9.97
N ILE A 43 -3.43 -20.22 -9.30
CA ILE A 43 -2.10 -19.95 -9.86
C ILE A 43 -1.03 -20.68 -9.05
N ASN A 44 -0.06 -21.29 -9.74
CA ASN A 44 1.09 -21.95 -9.10
C ASN A 44 2.20 -20.92 -8.84
N PRO A 45 2.46 -20.51 -7.57
CA PRO A 45 3.46 -19.51 -7.24
C PRO A 45 4.89 -19.98 -7.53
N ASP A 46 5.17 -21.29 -7.47
CA ASP A 46 6.51 -21.84 -7.72
C ASP A 46 6.92 -21.69 -9.19
N ARG A 47 5.96 -21.88 -10.10
CA ARG A 47 6.17 -21.68 -11.54
C ARG A 47 6.35 -20.21 -11.90
N LEU A 48 5.64 -19.31 -11.22
CA LEU A 48 5.82 -17.87 -11.41
C LEU A 48 7.14 -17.37 -10.84
N ALA A 49 7.54 -17.85 -9.66
CA ALA A 49 8.85 -17.55 -9.11
C ALA A 49 9.98 -17.99 -10.07
N GLU A 50 9.84 -19.15 -10.73
CA GLU A 50 10.77 -19.60 -11.78
C GLU A 50 10.85 -18.62 -12.96
N LEU A 51 9.69 -18.15 -13.46
CA LEU A 51 9.62 -17.17 -14.54
C LEU A 51 10.20 -15.81 -14.13
N PHE A 52 10.00 -15.39 -12.88
CA PHE A 52 10.57 -14.16 -12.35
C PHE A 52 12.09 -14.27 -12.22
N ARG A 53 12.62 -15.40 -11.72
CA ARG A 53 14.07 -15.68 -11.67
C ARG A 53 14.72 -15.66 -13.04
N GLN A 54 14.05 -16.24 -14.05
CA GLN A 54 14.55 -16.25 -15.44
C GLN A 54 14.55 -14.85 -16.08
N ASN A 55 13.70 -13.93 -15.59
CA ASN A 55 13.55 -12.57 -16.11
C ASN A 55 14.07 -11.49 -15.14
N GLU A 56 14.93 -11.86 -14.19
CA GLU A 56 15.58 -10.93 -13.27
C GLU A 56 16.36 -9.84 -14.03
N GLY A 57 16.07 -8.57 -13.72
CA GLY A 57 16.70 -7.41 -14.37
C GLY A 57 15.95 -6.84 -15.58
N THR A 58 14.85 -7.46 -16.01
CA THR A 58 13.97 -6.90 -17.05
C THR A 58 12.94 -5.93 -16.46
N ILE A 59 12.13 -5.30 -17.34
CA ILE A 59 11.00 -4.44 -16.95
C ILE A 59 10.09 -5.11 -15.91
N LEU A 60 9.94 -6.44 -15.95
CA LEU A 60 9.14 -7.23 -15.00
C LEU A 60 9.62 -7.06 -13.55
N SER A 61 10.92 -6.87 -13.33
CA SER A 61 11.48 -6.59 -12.00
C SER A 61 11.01 -5.23 -11.47
N LEU A 62 10.95 -4.22 -12.33
CA LEU A 62 10.39 -2.90 -11.97
C LEU A 62 8.92 -3.04 -11.58
N PHE A 63 8.14 -3.79 -12.35
CA PHE A 63 6.73 -4.07 -12.00
C PHE A 63 6.59 -4.79 -10.65
N ASN A 64 7.46 -5.77 -10.33
CA ASN A 64 7.44 -6.44 -9.03
C ASN A 64 7.83 -5.50 -7.88
N MET A 65 8.78 -4.59 -8.10
CA MET A 65 9.19 -3.57 -7.13
C MET A 65 8.03 -2.61 -6.80
N PHE A 66 7.30 -2.13 -7.82
CA PHE A 66 6.14 -1.26 -7.62
C PHE A 66 4.95 -1.98 -6.97
N SER A 67 4.85 -3.30 -7.15
CA SER A 67 3.87 -4.16 -6.48
C SER A 67 4.27 -4.49 -5.03
N GLY A 68 5.55 -4.33 -4.66
CA GLY A 68 6.06 -4.69 -3.33
C GLY A 68 6.25 -6.20 -3.12
N GLY A 69 6.54 -6.93 -4.20
CA GLY A 69 6.72 -8.39 -4.20
C GLY A 69 5.41 -9.19 -4.35
N ALA A 70 4.28 -8.50 -4.50
CA ALA A 70 2.97 -9.13 -4.62
C ALA A 70 2.73 -9.77 -6.01
N LEU A 71 3.46 -9.35 -7.03
CA LEU A 71 3.36 -9.87 -8.40
C LEU A 71 4.07 -11.22 -8.55
N GLU A 72 5.27 -11.35 -7.99
CA GLU A 72 6.05 -12.61 -7.96
C GLU A 72 5.27 -13.75 -7.31
N ARG A 73 4.45 -13.43 -6.30
CA ARG A 73 3.64 -14.40 -5.53
C ARG A 73 2.18 -14.47 -5.98
N MET A 74 1.81 -13.70 -7.01
CA MET A 74 0.43 -13.53 -7.49
C MET A 74 -0.58 -13.39 -6.34
N SER A 75 -0.36 -12.39 -5.49
CA SER A 75 -1.29 -12.07 -4.41
C SER A 75 -2.56 -11.37 -4.91
N ILE A 76 -3.58 -11.26 -4.07
CA ILE A 76 -4.82 -10.51 -4.40
C ILE A 76 -4.50 -9.06 -4.81
N PHE A 77 -3.41 -8.50 -4.28
CA PHE A 77 -2.89 -7.17 -4.62
C PHE A 77 -1.70 -7.23 -5.60
N ALA A 78 -1.67 -8.20 -6.53
CA ALA A 78 -0.56 -8.39 -7.47
C ALA A 78 -0.17 -7.12 -8.26
N LEU A 79 -1.13 -6.24 -8.57
CA LEU A 79 -0.88 -4.95 -9.25
C LEU A 79 -0.82 -3.75 -8.29
N GLY A 80 -1.00 -3.97 -6.98
CA GLY A 80 -0.93 -2.95 -5.94
C GLY A 80 -1.82 -1.74 -6.24
N ILE A 81 -1.23 -0.55 -6.15
CA ILE A 81 -1.89 0.74 -6.40
C ILE A 81 -1.92 1.14 -7.89
N MET A 82 -1.24 0.40 -8.77
CA MET A 82 -1.10 0.80 -10.18
C MET A 82 -2.41 1.00 -10.93
N PRO A 83 -3.45 0.14 -10.79
CA PRO A 83 -4.73 0.37 -11.47
C PRO A 83 -5.37 1.70 -11.07
N TYR A 84 -5.24 2.07 -9.79
CA TYR A 84 -5.75 3.35 -9.29
C TYR A 84 -4.95 4.54 -9.85
N ILE A 85 -3.62 4.43 -9.93
CA ILE A 85 -2.78 5.45 -10.55
C ILE A 85 -3.18 5.65 -12.02
N SER A 86 -3.28 4.56 -12.78
CA SER A 86 -3.71 4.62 -14.18
C SER A 86 -5.11 5.24 -14.33
N ALA A 87 -6.07 4.87 -13.47
CA ALA A 87 -7.40 5.47 -13.47
C ALA A 87 -7.35 6.99 -13.18
N SER A 88 -6.52 7.42 -12.21
CA SER A 88 -6.37 8.84 -11.87
C SER A 88 -5.68 9.69 -12.92
N ILE A 89 -4.94 9.08 -13.86
CA ILE A 89 -4.36 9.76 -15.03
C ILE A 89 -5.38 9.91 -16.16
N ILE A 90 -6.34 8.98 -16.25
CA ILE A 90 -7.33 8.93 -17.34
C ILE A 90 -8.52 9.85 -17.09
N ILE A 91 -8.95 10.00 -15.83
CA ILE A 91 -10.03 10.91 -15.41
C ILE A 91 -9.56 12.37 -15.53
#